data_AF-A0A537D448-F1
#
_entry.id   AF-A0A537D448-F1
#
_cell.length_a   1.000
_cell.length_b   1.000
_cell.length_c   1.000
_cell.angle_alpha   90.00
_cell.angle_beta   90.00
_cell.angle_gamma   90.00
#
_symmetry.space_group_name_H-M   'P 1'
#
loop_
_entity.id
_entity.type
_entity.pdbx_description
1 polymer ?
#
loop_
_entity_poly.entity_id
_entity_poly.type
_entity_poly.pdbx_seq_one_letter_code
_entity_poly.pdbx_strand_id
1 'polypeptide(L)'
;MQDASPGRFVLRVAAWLPLAFLVWYLAGPVLAWPIALLTEGVARLAFRDLIQGVEQQGHLLTIVSTLKPALATTEQSVTGVISVEVNTLLYSFGLPMLAALILAA
;
A
#
# COMPACT_ATOMS: atom_id res chain seq x y z
N MET A 1 14.43 39.56 1.94
CA MET A 1 14.20 38.12 1.70
C MET A 1 15.43 37.61 0.96
N GLN A 2 16.38 37.03 1.68
CA GLN A 2 17.74 36.77 1.19
C GLN A 2 17.77 35.58 0.22
N ASP A 3 18.38 35.79 -0.93
CA ASP A 3 18.86 34.88 -1.98
C ASP A 3 18.93 33.39 -1.57
N ALA A 4 17.79 32.70 -1.61
CA ALA A 4 17.78 31.25 -1.63
C ALA A 4 18.21 30.82 -3.03
N SER A 5 19.51 30.61 -3.23
CA SER A 5 20.00 30.06 -4.49
C SER A 5 19.31 28.71 -4.74
N PRO A 6 18.79 28.44 -5.95
CA PRO A 6 18.15 27.17 -6.27
C PRO A 6 19.00 25.96 -5.89
N GLY A 7 20.33 26.07 -6.02
CA GLY A 7 21.27 25.03 -5.60
C GLY A 7 21.24 24.73 -4.10
N ARG A 8 21.13 25.75 -3.24
CA ARG A 8 21.05 25.54 -1.78
C ARG A 8 19.78 24.81 -1.38
N PHE A 9 18.66 25.13 -2.03
CA PHE A 9 17.39 24.43 -1.82
C PHE A 9 17.50 22.96 -2.24
N VAL A 10 18.01 22.69 -3.45
CA VAL A 10 18.21 21.32 -3.94
C VAL A 10 19.11 20.50 -3.02
N LEU A 11 20.22 21.07 -2.53
CA LEU A 11 21.10 20.40 -1.57
C LEU A 11 20.38 20.07 -0.25
N ARG A 12 19.52 20.97 0.23
CA ARG A 12 18.72 20.73 1.44
C ARG A 12 17.69 19.63 1.22
N VAL A 13 17.00 19.60 0.08
CA VAL A 13 16.10 18.50 -0.30
C VAL A 13 16.87 17.18 -0.36
N ALA A 14 18.04 17.16 -1.02
CA ALA A 14 18.88 15.97 -1.12
C ALA A 14 19.37 15.47 0.26
N ALA A 15 19.60 16.36 1.22
CA ALA A 15 19.96 15.99 2.59
C ALA A 15 18.77 15.41 3.38
N TRP A 16 17.55 15.93 3.16
CA TRP A 16 16.34 15.41 3.82
C TRP A 16 15.81 14.12 3.20
N LEU A 17 16.09 13.88 1.92
CA LEU A 17 15.53 12.75 1.18
C LEU A 17 15.82 11.38 1.82
N PRO A 18 17.06 11.04 2.24
CA PRO A 18 17.34 9.75 2.88
C PRO A 18 16.59 9.57 4.20
N LEU A 19 16.48 10.65 4.99
CA LEU A 19 15.78 10.61 6.27
C LEU A 19 14.26 10.47 6.07
N ALA A 20 13.70 11.17 5.08
CA ALA A 20 12.29 11.03 4.71
C ALA A 20 11.98 9.60 4.25
N PHE A 21 12.85 8.99 3.44
CA PHE A 21 12.71 7.58 3.02
C PHE A 21 12.80 6.63 4.21
N LEU A 22 13.71 6.86 5.15
CA LEU A 22 13.85 6.03 6.35
C LEU A 22 12.57 6.06 7.19
N VAL A 23 12.07 7.26 7.53
CA VAL A 23 10.86 7.42 8.34
C VAL A 23 9.66 6.80 7.63
N TRP A 24 9.52 7.03 6.32
CA TRP A 24 8.43 6.48 5.52
C TRP A 24 8.46 4.95 5.45
N TYR A 25 9.64 4.35 5.24
CA TYR A 25 9.78 2.90 5.19
C TYR A 25 9.37 2.25 6.52
N LEU A 26 9.80 2.83 7.64
CA LEU A 26 9.42 2.38 8.98
C LEU A 26 7.93 2.61 9.28
N ALA A 27 7.35 3.70 8.75
CA ALA A 27 5.92 3.98 8.88
C ALA A 27 5.05 3.10 7.97
N GLY A 28 5.63 2.36 7.01
CA GLY A 28 4.93 1.54 6.03
C GLY A 28 3.81 0.67 6.61
N PRO A 29 4.04 -0.15 7.65
CA PRO A 29 2.99 -0.98 8.26
C PRO A 29 1.83 -0.16 8.86
N VAL A 30 2.16 0.98 9.47
CA VAL A 30 1.15 1.87 10.08
C VAL A 30 0.32 2.54 9.00
N LEU A 31 0.92 2.96 7.90
CA LEU A 31 0.24 3.52 6.73
C LEU A 31 -0.61 2.47 6.00
N ALA A 32 -0.16 1.22 5.98
CA ALA A 32 -0.86 0.10 5.35
C ALA A 32 -2.10 -0.35 6.14
N TRP A 33 -2.13 -0.18 7.46
CA TRP A 33 -3.28 -0.55 8.29
C TRP A 33 -4.60 0.08 7.83
N PRO A 34 -4.76 1.42 7.77
CA PRO A 34 -6.03 2.01 7.34
C PRO A 34 -6.42 1.58 5.92
N ILE A 35 -5.44 1.35 5.04
CA ILE A 35 -5.68 0.82 3.69
C ILE A 35 -6.29 -0.58 3.80
N ALA A 36 -5.71 -1.47 4.61
CA ALA A 36 -6.21 -2.83 4.80
C ALA A 36 -7.65 -2.85 5.33
N LEU A 37 -7.96 -2.01 6.32
CA LEU A 37 -9.33 -1.87 6.87
C LEU A 37 -10.34 -1.44 5.79
N LEU A 38 -9.97 -0.44 4.99
CA LEU A 38 -10.83 0.06 3.91
C LEU A 38 -10.99 -0.98 2.80
N THR A 39 -9.90 -1.63 2.39
CA THR A 39 -9.93 -2.68 1.38
C THR A 39 -10.80 -3.84 1.83
N GLU A 40 -10.68 -4.28 3.09
CA GLU A 40 -11.52 -5.32 3.67
C GLU A 40 -13.00 -4.90 3.70
N GLY A 41 -13.30 -3.69 4.14
CA GLY A 41 -14.67 -3.15 4.18
C GLY A 41 -15.32 -3.12 2.79
N VAL A 42 -14.61 -2.61 1.79
CA VAL A 42 -15.08 -2.54 0.39
C VAL A 42 -15.22 -3.95 -0.20
N ALA A 43 -14.25 -4.83 0.02
CA ALA A 43 -14.27 -6.21 -0.44
C ALA A 43 -15.49 -6.98 0.09
N ARG A 44 -15.76 -6.88 1.40
CA ARG A 44 -16.92 -7.53 2.03
C ARG A 44 -18.26 -6.94 1.59
N LEU A 45 -18.30 -5.66 1.24
CA LEU A 45 -19.53 -5.01 0.75
C LEU A 45 -19.82 -5.38 -0.71
N ALA A 46 -18.80 -5.37 -1.57
CA ALA A 46 -18.94 -5.57 -3.01
C ALA A 46 -18.96 -7.05 -3.43
N PHE A 47 -18.24 -7.93 -2.72
CA PHE A 47 -17.98 -9.31 -3.14
C PHE A 47 -18.03 -10.30 -1.97
N ARG A 48 -19.11 -10.21 -1.19
CA ARG A 48 -19.33 -10.96 0.06
C ARG A 48 -19.17 -12.48 -0.07
N ASP A 49 -19.52 -13.05 -1.22
CA ASP A 49 -19.45 -14.50 -1.48
C ASP A 49 -18.15 -14.95 -2.17
N LEU A 50 -17.34 -14.01 -2.66
CA LEU A 50 -16.13 -14.28 -3.43
C LEU A 50 -14.87 -14.10 -2.59
N ILE A 51 -14.83 -13.07 -1.73
CA ILE A 51 -13.63 -12.69 -0.98
C ILE A 51 -13.69 -13.29 0.42
N GLN A 52 -12.72 -14.13 0.77
CA GLN A 52 -12.59 -14.71 2.11
C GLN A 52 -12.03 -13.70 3.12
N GLY A 53 -11.08 -12.86 2.70
CA GLY A 53 -10.47 -11.89 3.58
C GLY A 53 -9.37 -11.07 2.93
N VAL A 54 -8.85 -10.12 3.71
CA VAL A 54 -7.68 -9.31 3.37
C VAL A 54 -6.69 -9.49 4.52
N GLU A 55 -5.51 -10.00 4.21
CA GLU A 55 -4.44 -10.16 5.18
C GLU A 55 -3.39 -9.06 4.98
N GLN A 56 -2.83 -8.58 6.10
CA GLN A 56 -1.76 -7.59 6.07
C GLN A 56 -0.48 -8.20 6.63
N GLN A 57 0.59 -8.16 5.85
CA GLN A 57 1.93 -8.55 6.27
C GLN A 57 2.88 -7.36 6.13
N GLY A 58 3.02 -6.59 7.21
CA GLY A 58 3.80 -5.35 7.20
C GLY A 58 3.16 -4.33 6.24
N HIS A 59 3.84 -4.01 5.13
CA HIS A 59 3.35 -3.12 4.08
C HIS A 59 2.70 -3.85 2.90
N LEU A 60 2.69 -5.18 2.90
CA LEU A 60 2.02 -5.99 1.90
C LEU A 60 0.58 -6.26 2.33
N LEU A 61 -0.35 -6.13 1.40
CA LEU A 61 -1.73 -6.55 1.56
C LEU A 61 -2.00 -7.69 0.59
N THR A 62 -2.59 -8.77 1.10
CA THR A 62 -2.95 -9.94 0.33
C THR A 62 -4.46 -10.11 0.35
N ILE A 63 -5.10 -9.99 -0.80
CA ILE A 63 -6.54 -10.19 -0.96
C ILE A 63 -6.76 -11.66 -1.32
N VAL A 64 -7.40 -12.41 -0.43
CA VAL A 64 -7.66 -13.84 -0.60
C VAL A 64 -9.11 -14.05 -1.05
N SER A 65 -9.27 -14.60 -2.25
CA SER A 65 -10.55 -14.83 -2.90
C SER A 65 -10.74 -16.31 -3.23
N THR A 66 -11.94 -16.84 -2.96
CA THR A 66 -12.35 -18.18 -3.36
C THR A 66 -13.27 -18.12 -4.57
N LEU A 67 -12.87 -18.78 -5.64
CA LEU A 67 -13.73 -19.00 -6.80
C LEU A 67 -14.48 -20.32 -6.63
N LYS A 68 -15.80 -20.24 -6.59
CA LYS A 68 -16.70 -21.38 -6.82
C LYS A 68 -16.98 -21.47 -8.31
N PRO A 69 -16.54 -22.52 -9.02
CA PRO A 69 -16.84 -22.66 -10.44
C PRO A 69 -18.36 -22.84 -10.63
N ALA A 70 -18.98 -22.03 -11.49
CA ALA A 70 -20.43 -22.11 -11.76
C ALA A 70 -20.88 -23.45 -12.38
N LEU A 71 -19.94 -24.28 -12.82
CA LEU A 71 -20.14 -25.58 -13.47
C LEU A 71 -19.63 -26.77 -12.63
N ALA A 72 -19.24 -26.54 -11.36
CA ALA A 72 -18.81 -27.63 -10.49
C ALA A 72 -20.01 -28.53 -10.16
N THR A 73 -20.06 -29.71 -10.75
CA THR A 73 -20.99 -30.77 -10.34
C THR A 73 -20.62 -31.25 -8.94
N THR A 74 -21.62 -31.69 -8.17
CA THR A 74 -21.52 -32.06 -6.73
C THR A 74 -20.41 -33.08 -6.41
N GLU A 75 -19.94 -33.81 -7.41
CA GLU A 75 -18.90 -34.86 -7.31
C GLU A 75 -17.45 -34.31 -7.34
N GLN A 76 -17.24 -33.09 -7.89
CA GLN A 76 -15.89 -32.50 -8.07
C GLN A 76 -15.91 -31.01 -7.73
N SER A 77 -16.14 -30.68 -6.46
CA SER A 77 -16.05 -29.30 -5.97
C SER A 77 -14.59 -28.87 -5.81
N VAL A 78 -13.92 -28.53 -6.92
CA VAL A 78 -12.59 -27.91 -6.90
C VAL A 78 -12.79 -26.43 -6.58
N THR A 79 -12.56 -26.05 -5.32
CA THR A 79 -12.55 -24.65 -4.90
C THR A 79 -11.16 -24.07 -5.20
N GLY A 80 -11.09 -23.05 -6.06
CA GLY A 80 -9.84 -22.36 -6.37
C GLY A 80 -9.61 -21.17 -5.45
N VAL A 81 -8.42 -21.03 -4.88
CA VAL A 81 -8.01 -19.85 -4.10
C VAL A 81 -7.12 -18.97 -4.97
N ILE A 82 -7.49 -17.70 -5.12
CA ILE A 82 -6.67 -16.67 -5.78
C ILE A 82 -6.25 -15.67 -4.72
N SER A 83 -4.94 -15.45 -4.61
CA SER A 83 -4.37 -14.43 -3.74
C SER A 83 -3.72 -13.34 -4.60
N VAL A 84 -4.11 -12.09 -4.38
CA VAL A 84 -3.51 -10.93 -5.05
C VAL A 84 -2.74 -10.13 -4.01
N GLU A 85 -1.44 -9.95 -4.24
CA GLU A 85 -0.58 -9.15 -3.36
C GLU A 85 -0.43 -7.72 -3.87
N VAL A 86 -0.48 -6.78 -2.92
CA VAL A 86 -0.39 -5.34 -3.16
C VAL A 86 0.65 -4.74 -2.21
N ASN A 87 1.69 -4.12 -2.76
CA ASN A 87 2.71 -3.45 -1.96
C ASN A 87 2.40 -1.96 -1.80
N THR A 88 1.93 -1.56 -0.62
CA THR A 88 1.53 -0.16 -0.35
C THR A 88 2.70 0.84 -0.37
N LEU A 89 3.94 0.39 -0.14
CA LEU A 89 5.12 1.25 -0.31
C LEU A 89 5.31 1.64 -1.78
N LEU A 90 5.02 0.76 -2.73
CA LEU A 90 5.18 1.12 -4.15
C LEU A 90 4.22 2.25 -4.54
N TYR A 91 2.98 2.20 -4.04
CA TYR A 91 1.96 3.22 -4.32
C TYR A 91 2.19 4.54 -3.58
N SER A 92 2.93 4.52 -2.47
CA SER A 92 3.23 5.72 -1.67
C SER A 92 4.66 6.23 -1.85
N PHE A 93 5.38 5.74 -2.86
CA PHE A 93 6.79 6.08 -3.11
C PHE A 93 7.07 7.58 -3.31
N GLY A 94 6.06 8.37 -3.69
CA GLY A 94 6.19 9.83 -3.81
C GLY A 94 6.17 10.60 -2.48
N LEU A 95 5.70 10.00 -1.38
CA LEU A 95 5.56 10.68 -0.08
C LEU A 95 6.90 11.16 0.51
N PRO A 96 8.00 10.37 0.50
CA PRO A 96 9.30 10.83 0.95
C PRO A 96 9.79 12.08 0.22
N MET A 97 9.57 12.15 -1.10
CA MET A 97 9.96 13.30 -1.91
C MET A 97 9.15 14.54 -1.52
N LEU A 98 7.83 14.39 -1.38
CA LEU A 98 6.96 15.47 -0.90
C LEU A 98 7.40 15.98 0.47
N ALA A 99 7.68 15.08 1.42
CA ALA A 99 8.13 15.43 2.75
C ALA A 99 9.48 16.18 2.72
N ALA A 100 10.45 15.70 1.92
CA ALA A 100 11.74 16.36 1.77
C ALA A 100 11.61 17.77 1.16
N LEU A 101 10.69 17.97 0.20
CA LEU A 101 10.40 19.30 -0.36
C LEU A 101 9.80 20.23 0.68
N ILE A 102 8.83 19.77 1.48
CA ILE A 102 8.19 20.56 2.55
C ILE A 102 9.21 20.95 3.63
N LEU A 103 10.08 20.02 4.04
CA LEU A 103 11.11 20.26 5.06
C LEU A 103 12.25 21.16 4.58
N ALA A 104 12.47 21.26 3.27
CA ALA A 104 13.51 22.08 2.70
C ALA A 104 13.09 23.53 2.40
N ALA A 105 11.78 23.77 2.26
CA ALA A 105 11.17 25.08 2.01
C ALA A 105 11.41 26.06 3.16
#